data_AF-A0A7W7QPI5-F1
#
_entry.id   AF-A0A7W7QPI5-F1
#
_cell.length_a   1.000
_cell.length_b   1.000
_cell.length_c   1.000
_cell.angle_alpha   90.00
_cell.angle_beta   90.00
_cell.angle_gamma   90.00
#
_symmetry.space_group_name_H-M   'P 1'
#
loop_
_entity.id
_entity.type
_entity.pdbx_description
1 polymer ?
#
loop_
_entity_poly.entity_id
_entity_poly.type
_entity_poly.pdbx_seq_one_letter_code
_entity_poly.pdbx_strand_id
1 'polypeptide(L)'
;MADIGYFEAWRMWLDGRSTLGNDMFGLPMLWWGRTGKIAAFVSGMTILLDIAGPERLASFADWLHALIQALWSRALVYSFSVGALVLAFGWVAIWDIVWSIDIPVPGLNVLKGVVVVVLLCLAPLAVAGAVLLVDKVCAKLPAVFAHPRVVHIRVVAAVLLIVGFHFDLLAS
;
A
#
# COMPACT_ATOMS: atom_id res chain seq x y z
N MET A 1 -17.91 -20.92 17.22
CA MET A 1 -18.21 -20.29 15.91
C MET A 1 -18.80 -21.38 15.05
N ALA A 2 -19.96 -21.13 14.44
CA ALA A 2 -20.55 -22.09 13.51
C ALA A 2 -20.02 -21.78 12.11
N ASP A 3 -19.61 -22.81 11.37
CA ASP A 3 -19.31 -22.67 9.94
C ASP A 3 -20.64 -22.64 9.19
N ILE A 4 -20.95 -21.50 8.60
CA ILE A 4 -22.20 -21.26 7.88
C ILE A 4 -21.96 -21.33 6.37
N GLY A 5 -22.90 -21.92 5.65
CA GLY A 5 -22.85 -21.94 4.19
C GLY A 5 -23.13 -20.57 3.58
N TYR A 6 -22.72 -20.37 2.33
CA TYR A 6 -22.92 -19.11 1.59
C TYR A 6 -24.39 -18.64 1.56
N PHE A 7 -25.33 -19.55 1.27
CA PHE A 7 -26.75 -19.22 1.24
C PHE A 7 -27.33 -18.90 2.62
N GLU A 8 -26.79 -19.51 3.69
CA GLU A 8 -27.21 -19.24 5.05
C GLU A 8 -26.73 -17.85 5.49
N ALA A 9 -25.49 -17.48 5.15
CA ALA A 9 -24.98 -16.12 5.37
C ALA A 9 -25.86 -15.06 4.71
N TRP A 10 -26.30 -15.30 3.47
CA TRP A 10 -27.25 -14.44 2.77
C TRP A 10 -28.59 -14.34 3.46
N ARG A 11 -29.13 -15.47 3.92
CA ARG A 11 -30.39 -15.49 4.67
C ARG A 11 -30.28 -14.68 5.95
N MET A 12 -29.20 -14.86 6.72
CA MET A 12 -28.94 -14.10 7.95
C MET A 12 -28.87 -12.59 7.67
N TRP A 13 -28.17 -12.18 6.61
CA TRP A 13 -28.08 -10.78 6.20
C TRP A 13 -29.43 -10.20 5.79
N LEU A 14 -30.22 -10.92 4.98
CA LEU A 14 -31.57 -10.52 4.58
C LEU A 14 -32.54 -10.41 5.76
N ASP A 15 -32.36 -11.26 6.78
CA ASP A 15 -33.10 -11.23 8.04
C ASP A 15 -32.62 -10.11 8.99
N GLY A 16 -31.64 -9.29 8.58
CA GLY A 16 -31.07 -8.19 9.37
C GLY A 16 -30.21 -8.65 10.55
N ARG A 17 -29.79 -9.92 10.57
CA ARG A 17 -28.90 -10.47 11.60
C ARG A 17 -27.45 -10.28 11.19
N SER A 18 -26.61 -9.94 12.16
CA SER A 18 -25.18 -9.86 11.92
C SER A 18 -24.61 -11.25 11.64
N THR A 19 -23.83 -11.36 10.57
CA THR A 19 -23.03 -12.54 10.21
C THR A 19 -21.71 -12.58 10.98
N LEU A 20 -21.35 -11.49 11.70
CA LEU A 20 -20.13 -11.38 12.49
C LEU A 20 -20.12 -12.43 13.61
N GLY A 21 -19.00 -13.15 13.73
CA GLY A 21 -18.83 -14.22 14.71
C GLY A 21 -19.12 -15.64 14.17
N ASN A 22 -19.53 -15.76 12.92
CA ASN A 22 -19.55 -17.04 12.20
C ASN A 22 -18.35 -17.16 11.26
N ASP A 23 -18.01 -18.40 10.95
CA ASP A 23 -17.01 -18.74 9.95
C ASP A 23 -17.72 -19.16 8.66
N MET A 24 -17.08 -18.95 7.51
CA MET A 24 -17.58 -19.43 6.22
C MET A 24 -16.42 -20.07 5.46
N PHE A 25 -16.58 -21.35 5.09
CA PHE A 25 -15.52 -22.18 4.52
C PHE A 25 -14.28 -22.25 5.42
N GLY A 26 -14.50 -22.26 6.75
CA GLY A 26 -13.41 -22.32 7.75
C GLY A 26 -12.59 -21.04 7.91
N LEU A 27 -13.02 -19.93 7.29
CA LEU A 27 -12.41 -18.61 7.49
C LEU A 27 -13.40 -17.66 8.18
N PRO A 28 -12.94 -16.81 9.12
CA PRO A 28 -13.80 -15.84 9.79
C PRO A 28 -14.47 -14.89 8.77
N MET A 29 -15.76 -14.62 8.95
CA MET A 29 -16.52 -13.72 8.04
C MET A 29 -15.85 -12.34 7.86
N LEU A 30 -15.14 -11.85 8.88
CA LEU A 30 -14.36 -10.61 8.81
C LEU A 30 -13.28 -10.62 7.70
N TRP A 31 -12.63 -11.76 7.47
CA TRP A 31 -11.64 -11.89 6.39
C TRP A 31 -12.28 -11.84 5.02
N TRP A 32 -13.45 -12.47 4.84
CA TRP A 32 -14.22 -12.38 3.61
C TRP A 32 -14.62 -10.94 3.29
N GLY A 33 -15.08 -10.18 4.28
CA GLY A 33 -15.36 -8.74 4.12
C GLY A 33 -14.15 -7.93 3.68
N ARG A 34 -12.98 -8.14 4.31
CA ARG A 34 -11.74 -7.44 3.93
C ARG A 34 -11.30 -7.76 2.50
N THR A 35 -11.34 -9.04 2.14
CA THR A 35 -11.04 -9.49 0.77
C THR A 35 -12.04 -8.90 -0.22
N GLY A 36 -13.32 -8.85 0.14
CA GLY A 36 -14.38 -8.21 -0.64
C GLY A 36 -14.10 -6.74 -0.94
N LYS A 37 -13.74 -5.97 0.09
CA LYS A 37 -13.35 -4.55 -0.05
C LYS A 37 -12.13 -4.37 -0.95
N ILE A 38 -11.08 -5.18 -0.77
CA ILE A 38 -9.87 -5.11 -1.60
C ILE A 38 -10.20 -5.44 -3.05
N ALA A 39 -10.97 -6.51 -3.30
CA ALA A 39 -11.41 -6.91 -4.62
C ALA A 39 -12.25 -5.83 -5.31
N ALA A 40 -13.21 -5.24 -4.59
CA ALA A 40 -14.04 -4.14 -5.07
C ALA A 40 -13.23 -2.88 -5.37
N PHE A 41 -12.24 -2.56 -4.54
CA PHE A 41 -11.35 -1.42 -4.76
C PHE A 41 -10.47 -1.60 -5.99
N VAL A 42 -9.79 -2.75 -6.12
CA VAL A 42 -8.90 -3.03 -7.26
C VAL A 42 -9.67 -3.08 -8.57
N SER A 43 -10.84 -3.71 -8.58
CA SER A 43 -11.71 -3.76 -9.76
C SER A 43 -12.27 -2.39 -10.13
N GLY A 44 -12.74 -1.60 -9.16
CA GLY A 44 -13.18 -0.24 -9.36
C GLY A 44 -12.07 0.63 -9.96
N MET A 45 -10.85 0.53 -9.42
CA MET A 45 -9.69 1.20 -9.98
C MET A 45 -9.40 0.74 -11.41
N THR A 46 -9.48 -0.56 -11.70
CA THR A 46 -9.28 -1.10 -13.05
C THR A 46 -10.31 -0.55 -14.05
N ILE A 47 -11.59 -0.48 -13.65
CA ILE A 47 -12.66 0.10 -14.47
C ILE A 47 -12.45 1.60 -14.68
N LEU A 48 -12.05 2.34 -13.64
CA LEU A 48 -11.73 3.76 -13.77
C LEU A 48 -10.57 4.01 -14.73
N LEU A 49 -9.50 3.20 -14.63
CA LEU A 49 -8.37 3.26 -15.56
C LEU A 49 -8.82 2.96 -16.99
N ASP A 50 -9.73 2.00 -17.17
CA ASP A 50 -10.28 1.66 -18.48
C ASP A 50 -11.13 2.79 -19.08
N ILE A 51 -11.97 3.43 -18.25
CA ILE A 51 -12.80 4.59 -18.66
C ILE A 51 -11.92 5.80 -18.99
N ALA A 52 -10.83 6.02 -18.26
CA ALA A 52 -9.90 7.09 -18.54
C ALA A 52 -9.28 6.96 -19.93
N GLY A 53 -9.09 5.71 -20.41
CA GLY A 53 -8.50 5.42 -21.70
C GLY A 53 -6.97 5.57 -21.71
N PRO A 54 -6.28 4.93 -22.67
CA PRO A 54 -4.83 4.91 -22.73
C PRO A 54 -4.22 6.30 -22.94
N GLU A 55 -4.90 7.21 -23.66
CA GLU A 55 -4.40 8.55 -23.94
C GLU A 55 -4.31 9.41 -22.67
N ARG A 56 -5.35 9.37 -21.82
CA ARG A 56 -5.35 10.13 -20.56
C ARG A 56 -4.34 9.54 -19.58
N LEU A 57 -4.21 8.21 -19.54
CA LEU A 57 -3.22 7.55 -18.70
C LEU A 57 -1.80 7.87 -19.10
N ALA A 58 -1.51 7.93 -20.41
CA ALA A 58 -0.21 8.38 -20.91
C ALA A 58 0.06 9.83 -20.49
N SER A 59 -0.89 10.75 -20.70
CA SER A 59 -0.72 12.16 -20.28
C SER A 59 -0.54 12.32 -18.78
N PHE A 60 -1.24 11.51 -17.97
CA PHE A 60 -1.10 11.52 -16.52
C PHE A 60 0.23 10.94 -16.08
N ALA A 61 0.70 9.86 -16.74
CA ALA A 61 2.01 9.28 -16.49
C ALA A 61 3.14 10.28 -16.81
N ASP A 62 3.03 11.02 -17.92
CA ASP A 62 3.99 12.06 -18.29
C ASP A 62 3.99 13.20 -17.27
N TRP A 63 2.81 13.67 -16.87
CA TRP A 63 2.66 14.70 -15.83
C TRP A 63 3.22 14.23 -14.48
N LEU A 64 2.92 12.99 -14.08
CA LEU A 64 3.39 12.40 -12.84
C LEU A 64 4.92 12.21 -12.87
N HIS A 65 5.47 11.74 -13.99
CA HIS A 65 6.92 11.59 -14.17
C HIS A 65 7.62 12.95 -14.07
N ALA A 66 7.08 13.99 -14.70
CA ALA A 66 7.60 15.35 -14.57
C ALA A 66 7.53 15.87 -13.11
N LEU A 67 6.44 15.59 -12.40
CA LEU A 67 6.28 15.98 -10.99
C LEU A 67 7.24 15.21 -10.08
N ILE A 68 7.40 13.90 -10.30
CA ILE A 68 8.37 13.05 -9.60
C ILE A 68 9.78 13.56 -9.89
N GLN A 69 10.13 13.87 -11.14
CA GLN A 69 11.45 14.37 -11.50
C GLN A 69 11.73 15.76 -10.89
N ALA A 70 10.71 16.63 -10.83
CA ALA A 70 10.80 17.91 -10.14
C ALA A 70 10.96 17.73 -8.62
N LEU A 71 10.23 16.80 -8.01
CA LEU A 71 10.43 16.41 -6.62
C LEU A 71 11.78 15.78 -6.40
N TRP A 72 12.31 14.99 -7.34
CA TRP A 72 13.58 14.28 -7.21
C TRP A 72 14.77 15.23 -7.34
N SER A 73 14.72 16.19 -8.27
CA SER A 73 15.73 17.25 -8.34
C SER A 73 15.79 18.07 -7.05
N ARG A 74 14.63 18.35 -6.44
CA ARG A 74 14.56 19.02 -5.14
C ARG A 74 14.98 18.11 -4.00
N ALA A 75 14.52 16.86 -3.96
CA ALA A 75 14.78 15.90 -2.89
C ALA A 75 16.22 15.41 -2.90
N LEU A 76 16.86 15.22 -4.05
CA LEU A 76 18.30 14.94 -4.12
C LEU A 76 19.11 16.12 -3.59
N VAL A 77 18.79 17.34 -4.03
CA VAL A 77 19.47 18.54 -3.56
C VAL A 77 19.26 18.71 -2.05
N TYR A 78 18.04 18.50 -1.55
CA TYR A 78 17.71 18.54 -0.12
C TYR A 78 18.34 17.39 0.67
N SER A 79 18.32 16.15 0.19
CA SER A 79 18.92 15.01 0.86
C SER A 79 20.45 15.11 0.91
N PHE A 80 21.09 15.70 -0.10
CA PHE A 80 22.53 15.94 -0.05
C PHE A 80 22.89 17.06 0.93
N SER A 81 22.15 18.17 0.91
CA SER A 81 22.43 19.33 1.76
C SER A 81 21.96 19.16 3.20
N VAL A 82 20.71 18.73 3.41
CA VAL A 82 20.12 18.47 4.73
C VAL A 82 20.59 17.15 5.30
N GLY A 83 20.83 16.10 4.50
CA GLY A 83 21.38 14.85 5.00
C GLY A 83 22.78 15.03 5.59
N ALA A 84 23.64 15.82 4.94
CA ALA A 84 24.94 16.18 5.49
C ALA A 84 24.82 17.00 6.79
N LEU A 85 23.86 17.95 6.85
CA LEU A 85 23.59 18.76 8.04
C LEU A 85 23.00 17.94 9.19
N VAL A 86 22.05 17.04 8.91
CA VAL A 86 21.43 16.16 9.91
C VAL A 86 22.43 15.11 10.38
N LEU A 87 23.33 14.60 9.53
CA LEU A 87 24.42 13.74 9.99
C LEU A 87 25.43 14.53 10.84
N ALA A 88 25.79 15.75 10.44
CA ALA A 88 26.76 16.58 11.16
C ALA A 88 26.25 17.05 12.53
N PHE A 89 24.99 17.46 12.63
CA PHE A 89 24.40 18.02 13.85
C PHE A 89 23.52 17.04 14.61
N GLY A 90 22.81 16.16 13.91
CA GLY A 90 21.93 15.15 14.50
C GLY A 90 22.71 14.06 15.25
N TRP A 91 23.98 13.80 14.90
CA TRP A 91 24.83 12.93 15.70
C TRP A 91 24.95 13.41 17.15
N VAL A 92 25.02 14.73 17.39
CA VAL A 92 25.11 15.30 18.74
C VAL A 92 23.81 15.11 19.52
N ALA A 93 22.66 15.35 18.88
CA ALA A 93 21.36 15.14 19.52
C ALA A 93 21.04 13.65 19.78
N ILE A 94 21.42 12.77 18.84
CA ILE A 94 21.29 11.31 19.00
C ILE A 94 22.19 10.83 20.13
N TRP A 95 23.43 11.35 20.21
CA TRP A 95 24.34 11.04 21.30
C TRP A 95 23.75 11.41 22.66
N ASP A 96 23.14 12.59 22.77
CA ASP A 96 22.51 13.09 24.00
C ASP A 96 21.23 12.30 24.39
N ILE A 97 20.40 11.94 23.41
CA ILE A 97 19.19 11.11 23.63
C ILE A 97 19.56 9.67 24.02
N VAL A 98 20.56 9.08 23.37
CA VAL A 98 21.02 7.71 23.68
C VAL A 98 21.62 7.64 25.08
N TRP A 99 22.34 8.68 25.51
CA TRP A 99 22.96 8.73 26.83
C TRP A 99 22.03 9.21 27.96
N SER A 100 20.95 9.92 27.68
CA SER A 100 20.00 10.36 28.71
C SER A 100 19.01 9.28 29.18
N ILE A 101 18.88 8.17 28.45
CA ILE A 101 18.02 7.04 28.83
C ILE A 101 18.88 5.94 29.44
N ASP A 102 19.23 6.10 30.72
CA ASP A 102 19.96 5.10 31.48
C ASP A 102 19.07 3.89 31.77
N ILE A 103 19.29 2.81 31.02
CA ILE A 103 18.77 1.50 31.35
C ILE A 103 19.91 0.73 32.02
N PRO A 104 19.75 0.23 33.25
CA PRO A 104 20.81 -0.38 34.05
C PRO A 104 21.14 -1.81 33.58
N VAL A 105 21.25 -2.02 32.28
CA VAL A 105 21.63 -3.29 31.65
C VAL A 105 22.84 -3.02 30.74
N PRO A 106 24.05 -3.42 31.16
CA PRO A 106 25.26 -3.23 30.38
C PRO A 106 25.12 -3.93 29.02
N GLY A 107 25.27 -3.16 27.93
CA GLY A 107 25.18 -3.64 26.53
C GLY A 107 23.95 -3.14 25.76
N LEU A 108 22.86 -2.77 26.43
CA LEU A 108 21.64 -2.32 25.76
C LEU A 108 21.79 -0.93 25.11
N ASN A 109 22.62 -0.07 25.69
CA ASN A 109 22.86 1.29 25.18
C ASN A 109 23.62 1.29 23.84
N VAL A 110 24.55 0.36 23.64
CA VAL A 110 25.26 0.18 22.36
C VAL A 110 24.28 -0.29 21.27
N LEU A 111 23.41 -1.26 21.60
CA LEU A 111 22.41 -1.77 20.66
C LEU A 111 21.42 -0.68 20.21
N LYS A 112 20.94 0.17 21.12
CA LYS A 112 20.05 1.30 20.79
C LYS A 112 20.70 2.26 19.79
N GLY A 113 21.95 2.65 20.03
CA GLY A 113 22.69 3.55 19.13
C GLY A 113 22.83 2.96 17.73
N VAL A 114 23.17 1.68 17.63
CA VAL A 114 23.26 0.97 16.35
C VAL A 114 21.92 0.93 15.63
N VAL A 115 20.82 0.63 16.33
CA VAL A 115 19.47 0.57 15.73
C VAL A 115 19.04 1.94 15.18
N VAL A 116 19.27 3.03 15.91
CA VAL A 116 18.92 4.38 15.46
C VAL A 116 19.70 4.77 14.22
N VAL A 117 21.02 4.51 14.20
CA VAL A 117 21.86 4.78 13.02
C VAL A 117 21.41 3.95 11.82
N VAL A 118 21.12 2.66 12.03
CA VAL A 118 20.63 1.76 10.98
C VAL A 118 19.30 2.27 10.40
N LEU A 119 18.34 2.67 11.25
CA LEU A 119 17.05 3.20 10.78
C LEU A 119 17.20 4.52 10.00
N LEU A 120 18.08 5.42 10.46
CA LEU A 120 18.39 6.68 9.77
C LEU A 120 19.04 6.45 8.40
N CYS A 121 19.87 5.42 8.26
CA CYS A 121 20.44 5.03 6.97
C CYS A 121 19.43 4.32 6.06
N LEU A 122 18.54 3.49 6.63
CA LEU A 122 17.57 2.72 5.87
C LEU A 122 16.39 3.55 5.35
N ALA A 123 15.94 4.56 6.09
CA ALA A 123 14.82 5.40 5.69
C ALA A 123 15.01 6.07 4.30
N PRO A 124 16.11 6.79 4.01
CA PRO A 124 16.33 7.38 2.69
C PRO A 124 16.52 6.32 1.60
N LEU A 125 17.11 5.16 1.94
CA LEU A 125 17.25 4.04 1.00
C LEU A 125 15.88 3.44 0.64
N ALA A 126 14.98 3.28 1.60
CA ALA A 126 13.62 2.79 1.38
C ALA A 126 12.80 3.76 0.54
N VAL A 127 12.92 5.06 0.80
CA VAL A 127 12.28 6.11 -0.02
C VAL A 127 12.81 6.08 -1.45
N ALA A 128 14.14 6.03 -1.63
CA ALA A 128 14.74 5.92 -2.96
C ALA A 128 14.29 4.65 -3.70
N GLY A 129 14.24 3.50 -2.99
CA GLY A 129 13.77 2.23 -3.53
C GLY A 129 12.31 2.27 -3.96
N ALA A 130 11.43 2.84 -3.14
CA ALA A 130 10.01 3.02 -3.46
C ALA A 130 9.82 3.90 -4.70
N VAL A 131 10.55 5.00 -4.80
CA VAL A 131 10.49 5.90 -5.96
C VAL A 131 10.97 5.21 -7.25
N LEU A 132 12.10 4.48 -7.20
CA LEU A 132 12.58 3.71 -8.35
C LEU A 132 11.60 2.62 -8.79
N LEU A 133 10.87 2.04 -7.83
CA LEU A 133 9.83 1.05 -8.11
C LEU A 133 8.63 1.71 -8.79
N VAL A 134 8.18 2.88 -8.30
CA VAL A 134 7.11 3.66 -8.93
C VAL A 134 7.47 4.06 -10.35
N ASP A 135 8.68 4.57 -10.59
CA ASP A 135 9.12 5.00 -11.93
C ASP A 135 9.13 3.82 -12.92
N LYS A 136 9.67 2.66 -12.51
CA LYS A 136 9.66 1.44 -13.34
C LYS A 136 8.25 0.94 -13.64
N VAL A 137 7.34 1.03 -12.68
CA VAL A 137 5.94 0.62 -12.85
C VAL A 137 5.22 1.58 -13.80
N CYS A 138 5.37 2.89 -13.59
CA CYS A 138 4.81 3.94 -14.45
C CYS A 138 5.31 3.84 -15.89
N ALA A 139 6.60 3.59 -16.11
CA ALA A 139 7.17 3.44 -17.46
C ALA A 139 6.61 2.22 -18.22
N LYS A 140 6.21 1.16 -17.51
CA LYS A 140 5.67 -0.06 -18.12
C LYS A 140 4.15 -0.07 -18.26
N LEU A 141 3.43 0.75 -17.49
CA LEU A 141 1.97 0.82 -17.50
C LEU A 141 1.38 1.06 -18.91
N PRO A 142 1.87 2.01 -19.74
CA PRO A 142 1.34 2.25 -21.08
C PRO A 142 1.45 1.05 -22.00
N ALA A 143 2.58 0.33 -21.94
CA ALA A 143 2.81 -0.87 -22.76
C ALA A 143 1.87 -2.02 -22.38
N VAL A 144 1.53 -2.14 -21.10
CA VAL A 144 0.58 -3.15 -20.60
C VAL A 144 -0.84 -2.86 -21.10
N PHE A 145 -1.25 -1.58 -21.09
CA PHE A 145 -2.59 -1.17 -21.54
C PHE A 145 -2.77 -1.14 -23.06
N ALA A 146 -1.69 -1.11 -23.84
CA ALA A 146 -1.78 -1.19 -25.31
C ALA A 146 -2.14 -2.61 -25.81
N HIS A 147 -2.13 -3.63 -24.94
CA HIS A 147 -2.31 -5.01 -25.37
C HIS A 147 -3.78 -5.33 -25.70
N PRO A 148 -4.12 -5.98 -26.83
CA PRO A 148 -5.50 -6.35 -27.20
C PRO A 148 -6.23 -7.28 -26.21
N ARG A 149 -5.55 -7.80 -25.18
CA ARG A 149 -6.15 -8.64 -24.12
C ARG A 149 -6.91 -7.83 -23.06
N VAL A 150 -6.88 -6.50 -23.12
CA VAL A 150 -7.55 -5.61 -22.15
C VAL A 150 -9.06 -5.88 -22.06
N VAL A 151 -9.71 -6.37 -23.12
CA VAL A 151 -11.14 -6.73 -23.08
C VAL A 151 -11.44 -7.80 -22.03
N HIS A 152 -10.59 -8.82 -21.89
CA HIS A 152 -10.79 -9.87 -20.86
C HIS A 152 -10.58 -9.32 -19.45
N ILE A 153 -9.64 -8.38 -19.28
CA ILE A 153 -9.36 -7.74 -17.99
C ILE A 153 -10.60 -6.96 -17.53
N ARG A 154 -11.33 -6.30 -18.43
CA ARG A 154 -12.57 -5.58 -18.11
C ARG A 154 -13.64 -6.50 -17.56
N VAL A 155 -13.88 -7.63 -18.22
CA VAL A 155 -14.89 -8.61 -17.78
C VAL A 155 -14.50 -9.19 -16.42
N VAL A 156 -13.23 -9.55 -16.24
CA VAL A 156 -12.72 -10.06 -14.96
C VAL A 156 -12.85 -9.00 -13.86
N ALA A 157 -12.52 -7.73 -14.15
CA ALA A 157 -12.67 -6.64 -13.20
C ALA A 157 -14.13 -6.42 -12.82
N ALA A 158 -15.07 -6.42 -13.78
CA ALA A 158 -16.49 -6.28 -13.50
C ALA A 158 -17.02 -7.44 -12.63
N VAL A 159 -16.65 -8.68 -12.94
CA VAL A 159 -17.01 -9.84 -12.11
C VAL A 159 -16.40 -9.71 -10.71
N LEU A 160 -15.13 -9.32 -10.61
CA LEU A 160 -14.45 -9.15 -9.33
C LEU A 160 -15.06 -8.01 -8.50
N LEU A 161 -15.55 -6.93 -9.13
CA LEU A 161 -16.27 -5.85 -8.47
C LEU A 161 -17.57 -6.37 -7.86
N ILE A 162 -18.36 -7.09 -8.64
CA ILE A 162 -19.64 -7.66 -8.19
C ILE A 162 -19.38 -8.62 -7.03
N VAL A 163 -18.49 -9.60 -7.21
CA VAL A 163 -18.16 -10.60 -6.18
C VAL A 163 -17.57 -9.94 -4.93
N GLY A 164 -16.66 -8.98 -5.10
CA GLY A 164 -16.06 -8.24 -3.99
C GLY A 164 -17.09 -7.47 -3.18
N PHE A 165 -18.01 -6.78 -3.86
CA PHE A 165 -19.13 -6.09 -3.23
C PHE A 165 -20.08 -7.05 -2.50
N HIS A 166 -20.33 -8.24 -3.05
CA HIS A 166 -21.15 -9.26 -2.40
C HIS A 166 -20.53 -9.71 -1.07
N PHE A 167 -19.22 -9.97 -1.03
CA PHE A 167 -18.55 -10.36 0.21
C PHE A 167 -18.45 -9.21 1.23
N ASP A 168 -18.33 -7.98 0.75
CA ASP A 168 -18.36 -6.81 1.64
C ASP A 168 -19.73 -6.66 2.31
N LEU A 169 -20.82 -6.77 1.54
CA LEU A 169 -22.18 -6.74 2.06
C LEU A 169 -22.45 -7.85 3.07
N LEU A 170 -22.01 -9.08 2.79
CA LEU A 170 -22.20 -10.20 3.72
C LEU A 170 -21.45 -10.03 5.03
N ALA A 171 -20.43 -9.18 5.08
CA ALA A 171 -19.63 -8.94 6.28
C ALA A 171 -19.97 -7.61 7.00
N SER A 172 -20.85 -6.79 6.43
CA SER A 172 -21.37 -5.55 7.03
C SER A 172 -22.63 -5.83 7.86
#